data_AF-A0A929CLJ9-F1
#
_entry.id   AF-A0A929CLJ9-F1
#
_cell.length_a   1.000
_cell.length_b   1.000
_cell.length_c   1.000
_cell.angle_alpha   90.00
_cell.angle_beta   90.00
_cell.angle_gamma   90.00
#
_symmetry.space_group_name_H-M   'P 1'
#
loop_
_entity.id
_entity.type
_entity.pdbx_description
1 polymer ?
#
loop_
_entity_poly.entity_id
_entity_poly.type
_entity_poly.pdbx_seq_one_letter_code
_entity_poly.pdbx_strand_id
1 'polypeptide(L)'
;PTDPFKGKYITLNYEISSMTTTDSLWITNEEIYVYLKKDSLGFAEIEKISKQQLENDRDYVIAEVGRYNTYTHQLNIDLPFDRFYMEESKAKPAEAAFTKAQRDSLPNNTYALVYVKDGEAVLDNVFINDVPIAKYVEE
;
A
#
# COMPACT_ATOMS: atom_id res chain seq x y z
N PRO A 1 -8.88 11.21 -10.03
CA PRO A 1 -7.55 11.90 -10.04
C PRO A 1 -6.90 11.79 -11.43
N THR A 2 -6.11 12.78 -11.85
CA THR A 2 -5.47 12.78 -13.18
C THR A 2 -4.03 13.26 -13.08
N ASP A 3 -3.12 12.52 -13.69
CA ASP A 3 -1.72 12.89 -13.93
C ASP A 3 -1.59 13.40 -15.38
N PRO A 4 -1.06 14.62 -15.62
CA PRO A 4 -0.98 15.21 -16.97
C PRO A 4 -0.21 14.38 -18.01
N PHE A 5 0.67 13.46 -17.57
CA PHE A 5 1.51 12.66 -18.47
C PHE A 5 1.17 11.17 -18.42
N LYS A 6 0.70 10.67 -17.27
CA LYS A 6 0.46 9.24 -17.05
C LYS A 6 -1.02 8.83 -17.09
N GLY A 7 -1.93 9.81 -17.20
CA GLY A 7 -3.37 9.55 -17.33
C GLY A 7 -4.09 9.46 -15.98
N LYS A 8 -5.23 8.75 -15.96
CA LYS A 8 -6.04 8.61 -14.75
C LYS A 8 -5.49 7.52 -13.84
N TYR A 9 -5.68 7.72 -12.55
CA TYR A 9 -5.27 6.79 -11.52
C TYR A 9 -6.25 6.80 -10.35
N ILE A 10 -6.26 5.72 -9.60
CA ILE A 10 -6.85 5.65 -8.26
C ILE A 10 -5.75 5.76 -7.21
N THR A 11 -6.05 6.43 -6.10
CA THR A 11 -5.16 6.51 -4.93
C THR A 11 -5.50 5.39 -3.97
N LEU A 12 -4.48 4.68 -3.50
CA LEU A 12 -4.58 3.55 -2.61
C LEU A 12 -4.12 3.96 -1.21
N ASN A 13 -4.86 3.50 -0.21
CA ASN A 13 -4.52 3.66 1.20
C ASN A 13 -4.48 2.26 1.82
N TYR A 14 -3.34 1.88 2.39
CA TYR A 14 -3.12 0.54 2.91
C TYR A 14 -3.28 0.48 4.43
N GLU A 15 -3.89 -0.58 4.94
CA GLU A 15 -3.98 -0.81 6.39
C GLU A 15 -2.60 -1.03 7.01
N ILE A 16 -1.67 -1.65 6.27
CA ILE A 16 -0.28 -1.89 6.69
C ILE A 16 0.58 -0.61 6.76
N SER A 17 0.02 0.58 6.51
CA SER A 17 0.79 1.84 6.45
C SER A 17 1.20 2.40 7.82
N SER A 18 1.01 1.65 8.90
CA SER A 18 1.45 2.10 10.22
C SER A 18 1.73 0.96 11.19
N MET A 19 2.60 1.19 12.17
CA MET A 19 2.86 0.26 13.27
C MET A 19 3.11 0.99 14.59
N THR A 20 2.85 0.30 15.71
CA THR A 20 3.25 0.77 17.04
C THR A 20 4.71 0.38 17.30
N THR A 21 5.54 1.32 17.76
CA THR A 21 6.96 1.10 18.01
C THR A 21 7.41 1.77 19.31
N THR A 22 8.35 1.14 20.02
CA THR A 22 8.94 1.71 21.24
C THR A 22 10.11 2.64 20.94
N ASP A 23 10.66 2.60 19.72
CA ASP A 23 11.68 3.54 19.27
C ASP A 23 11.05 4.92 19.04
N SER A 24 11.70 5.97 19.52
CA SER A 24 11.23 7.35 19.45
C SER A 24 12.02 8.22 18.48
N LEU A 25 13.09 7.69 17.88
CA LEU A 25 14.04 8.46 17.07
C LEU A 25 13.71 8.43 15.57
N TRP A 26 12.42 8.48 15.20
CA TRP A 26 11.99 8.51 13.81
C TRP A 26 11.96 9.92 13.25
N ILE A 27 12.61 10.13 12.11
CA ILE A 27 12.65 11.42 11.43
C ILE A 27 11.76 11.32 10.18
N THR A 28 10.84 12.27 10.00
CA THR A 28 10.00 12.33 8.79
C THR A 28 10.87 12.39 7.51
N ASN A 29 10.43 11.66 6.48
CA ASN A 29 11.11 11.44 5.20
C ASN A 29 12.45 10.67 5.30
N GLU A 30 12.72 10.03 6.43
CA GLU A 30 13.87 9.12 6.57
C GLU A 30 13.58 7.81 5.83
N GLU A 31 14.52 7.35 5.02
CA GLU A 31 14.46 6.05 4.35
C GLU A 31 14.55 4.92 5.39
N ILE A 32 13.64 3.96 5.28
CA ILE A 32 13.53 2.81 6.19
C ILE A 32 13.27 1.52 5.42
N TYR A 33 13.71 0.41 6.02
CA TYR A 33 13.53 -0.95 5.53
C TYR A 33 12.34 -1.56 6.26
N VAL A 34 11.24 -1.81 5.54
CA VAL A 34 10.01 -2.39 6.06
C VAL A 34 9.96 -3.87 5.70
N TYR A 35 10.25 -4.73 6.67
CA TYR A 35 10.24 -6.18 6.51
C TYR A 35 8.83 -6.72 6.58
N LEU A 36 8.50 -7.60 5.64
CA LEU A 36 7.15 -8.12 5.45
C LEU A 36 7.07 -9.59 5.85
N LYS A 37 5.92 -9.97 6.41
CA LYS A 37 5.48 -11.36 6.56
C LYS A 37 4.09 -11.49 5.95
N LYS A 38 3.61 -12.74 5.81
CA LYS A 38 2.22 -13.01 5.44
C LYS A 38 1.40 -13.35 6.69
N ASP A 39 0.19 -12.83 6.77
CA ASP A 39 -0.79 -13.22 7.78
C ASP A 39 -1.42 -14.59 7.46
N SER A 40 -2.41 -15.02 8.25
CA SER A 40 -3.10 -16.30 8.05
C SER A 40 -4.01 -16.33 6.82
N LEU A 41 -4.34 -15.17 6.25
CA LEU A 41 -5.15 -15.01 5.05
C LEU A 41 -4.29 -14.83 3.78
N GLY A 42 -2.97 -14.70 3.95
CA GLY A 42 -2.00 -14.52 2.87
C GLY A 42 -1.71 -13.07 2.51
N PHE A 43 -2.25 -12.09 3.24
CA PHE A 43 -1.96 -10.67 3.07
C PHE A 43 -0.63 -10.29 3.72
N ALA A 44 0.00 -9.25 3.19
CA ALA A 44 1.22 -8.71 3.78
C ALA A 44 0.92 -8.04 5.14
N GLU A 45 1.83 -8.19 6.08
CA GLU A 45 1.83 -7.52 7.38
C GLU A 45 3.27 -7.05 7.67
N ILE A 46 3.42 -5.92 8.36
CA ILE A 46 4.74 -5.48 8.83
C ILE A 46 5.24 -6.44 9.90
N GLU A 47 6.38 -7.08 9.65
CA GLU A 47 7.09 -7.84 10.67
C GLU A 47 7.98 -6.92 11.51
N LYS A 48 8.75 -6.06 10.85
CA LYS A 48 9.77 -5.22 11.49
C LYS A 48 10.12 -4.02 10.61
N ILE A 49 10.58 -2.93 11.25
CA ILE A 49 11.21 -1.80 10.56
C ILE A 49 12.64 -1.63 11.05
N SER A 50 13.52 -1.21 10.16
CA SER A 50 14.92 -0.90 10.46
C SER A 50 15.36 0.34 9.68
N LYS A 51 16.26 1.14 10.27
CA LYS A 51 16.93 2.26 9.58
C LYS A 51 18.09 1.80 8.68
N GLN A 52 18.53 0.55 8.87
CA GLN A 52 19.61 -0.06 8.11
C GLN A 52 19.16 -1.43 7.60
N GLN A 53 19.63 -1.80 6.42
CA GLN A 53 19.38 -3.12 5.88
C GLN A 53 19.94 -4.19 6.83
N LEU A 54 19.10 -5.15 7.19
CA LEU A 54 19.48 -6.34 7.92
C LEU A 54 20.03 -7.37 6.95
N GLU A 55 21.12 -8.04 7.31
CA GLU A 55 21.66 -9.18 6.56
C GLU A 55 20.80 -10.42 6.83
N ASN A 56 19.69 -10.55 6.11
CA ASN A 56 18.81 -11.72 6.15
C ASN A 56 18.07 -11.92 4.81
N ASP A 57 17.49 -13.11 4.62
CA ASP A 57 16.74 -13.49 3.41
C ASP A 57 15.26 -13.07 3.45
N ARG A 58 14.90 -12.02 4.21
CA ARG A 58 13.51 -11.60 4.36
C ARG A 58 13.14 -10.59 3.29
N ASP A 59 11.92 -10.71 2.77
CA ASP A 59 11.37 -9.71 1.87
C ASP A 59 11.14 -8.38 2.60
N TYR A 60 11.55 -7.29 1.97
CA TYR A 60 11.40 -5.94 2.51
C TYR A 60 11.09 -4.94 1.40
N VAL A 61 10.47 -3.83 1.80
CA VAL A 61 10.22 -2.66 0.96
C VAL A 61 11.03 -1.49 1.53
N ILE A 62 11.71 -0.75 0.66
CA ILE A 62 12.29 0.54 1.01
C ILE A 62 11.17 1.58 0.97
N ALA A 63 10.92 2.22 2.11
CA ALA A 63 9.84 3.19 2.29
C ALA A 63 10.34 4.42 3.05
N GLU A 64 9.49 5.42 3.20
CA GLU A 64 9.81 6.62 3.97
C GLU A 64 8.99 6.69 5.28
N VAL A 65 9.58 7.27 6.31
CA VAL A 65 8.86 7.64 7.53
C VAL A 65 7.90 8.79 7.20
N GLY A 66 6.59 8.58 7.32
CA GLY A 66 5.62 9.67 7.17
C GLY A 66 5.57 10.55 8.42
N ARG A 67 4.94 10.04 9.48
CA ARG A 67 4.81 10.76 10.76
C ARG A 67 4.90 9.80 11.93
N TYR A 68 5.72 10.15 12.92
CA TYR A 68 5.73 9.50 14.22
C TYR A 68 4.94 10.31 15.26
N ASN A 69 4.02 9.63 15.97
CA ASN A 69 3.27 10.21 17.09
C ASN A 69 3.88 9.73 18.42
N THR A 70 4.54 10.64 19.13
CA THR A 70 5.21 10.35 20.40
C THR A 70 4.25 10.01 21.55
N TYR A 71 2.97 10.41 21.47
CA TYR A 71 1.97 10.13 22.50
C TYR A 71 1.35 8.74 22.35
N THR A 72 1.08 8.33 21.10
CA THR A 72 0.46 7.03 20.81
C THR A 72 1.46 5.97 20.40
N HIS A 73 2.74 6.33 20.26
CA HIS A 73 3.81 5.48 19.74
C HIS A 73 3.53 4.91 18.35
N GLN A 74 2.70 5.61 17.55
CA GLN A 74 2.31 5.18 16.21
C GLN A 74 3.25 5.80 15.18
N LEU A 75 3.88 4.95 14.38
CA LEU A 75 4.69 5.32 13.23
C LEU A 75 3.89 5.08 11.96
N ASN A 76 3.65 6.14 11.18
CA ASN A 76 3.11 6.05 9.83
C ASN A 76 4.25 5.92 8.82
N ILE A 77 4.01 5.13 7.78
CA ILE A 77 4.97 4.71 6.78
C ILE A 77 4.39 5.04 5.42
N ASP A 78 5.15 5.78 4.64
CA ASP A 78 4.79 6.16 3.29
C ASP A 78 5.35 5.10 2.33
N LEU A 79 4.48 4.18 1.91
CA LEU A 79 4.82 3.13 0.96
C LEU A 79 5.03 3.74 -0.45
N PRO A 80 6.03 3.26 -1.22
CA PRO A 80 6.37 3.86 -2.51
C PRO A 80 5.39 3.50 -3.66
N PHE A 81 4.22 2.94 -3.35
CA PHE A 81 3.24 2.44 -4.31
C PHE A 81 1.79 2.78 -3.93
N ASP A 82 1.41 4.05 -4.02
CA ASP A 82 0.07 4.55 -3.66
C ASP A 82 -0.85 4.81 -4.86
N ARG A 83 -0.36 4.68 -6.10
CA ARG A 83 -1.08 5.05 -7.32
C ARG A 83 -1.19 3.90 -8.30
N PHE A 84 -2.41 3.52 -8.63
CA PHE A 84 -2.70 2.56 -9.70
C PHE A 84 -3.20 3.29 -10.95
N TYR A 85 -2.35 3.35 -11.97
CA TYR A 85 -2.67 3.99 -13.24
C TYR A 85 -3.53 3.08 -14.12
N MET A 86 -4.52 3.66 -14.79
CA MET A 86 -5.43 2.91 -15.64
C MET A 86 -5.96 3.74 -16.81
N GLU A 87 -6.56 3.05 -17.78
CA GLU A 87 -7.16 3.68 -18.95
C GLU A 87 -8.27 4.67 -18.54
N GLU A 88 -8.29 5.84 -19.18
CA GLU A 88 -9.17 6.94 -18.80
C GLU A 88 -10.66 6.61 -18.91
N SER A 89 -11.07 5.83 -19.93
CA SER A 89 -12.48 5.43 -20.09
C SER A 89 -12.97 4.52 -18.97
N LYS A 90 -12.05 3.77 -18.34
CA LYS A 90 -12.34 2.80 -17.27
C LYS A 90 -12.23 3.39 -15.87
N ALA A 91 -11.55 4.52 -15.72
CA ALA A 91 -11.24 5.10 -14.43
C ALA A 91 -12.48 5.45 -13.60
N LYS A 92 -13.52 6.00 -14.24
CA LYS A 92 -14.76 6.40 -13.55
C LYS A 92 -15.57 5.18 -13.03
N PRO A 93 -15.86 4.15 -13.84
CA PRO A 93 -16.48 2.93 -13.33
C PRO A 93 -15.67 2.27 -12.21
N ALA A 94 -14.34 2.22 -12.34
CA ALA A 94 -13.45 1.66 -11.33
C ALA A 94 -13.49 2.45 -10.00
N GLU A 95 -13.42 3.78 -10.05
CA GLU A 95 -13.51 4.63 -8.85
C GLU A 95 -14.87 4.48 -8.15
N ALA A 96 -15.96 4.36 -8.92
CA ALA A 96 -17.29 4.11 -8.39
C ALA A 96 -17.39 2.72 -7.73
N ALA A 97 -16.85 1.68 -8.37
CA ALA A 97 -16.80 0.33 -7.82
C ALA A 97 -15.96 0.27 -6.53
N PHE A 98 -14.79 0.93 -6.52
CA PHE A 98 -13.92 1.02 -5.34
C PHE A 98 -14.61 1.73 -4.18
N THR A 99 -15.21 2.90 -4.45
CA THR A 99 -15.95 3.67 -3.43
C THR A 99 -17.11 2.87 -2.85
N LYS A 100 -17.80 2.08 -3.69
CA LYS A 100 -18.88 1.20 -3.23
C LYS A 100 -18.33 0.06 -2.36
N ALA A 101 -17.30 -0.63 -2.83
CA ALA A 101 -16.68 -1.74 -2.10
C ALA A 101 -16.14 -1.31 -0.73
N GLN A 102 -15.59 -0.11 -0.62
CA GLN A 102 -15.10 0.43 0.66
C GLN A 102 -16.24 0.76 1.65
N ARG A 103 -17.47 1.00 1.16
CA ARG A 103 -18.66 1.20 2.02
C ARG A 103 -19.30 -0.11 2.45
N ASP A 104 -19.12 -1.17 1.67
CA ASP A 104 -19.57 -2.50 2.05
C ASP A 104 -18.76 -2.96 3.26
N SER A 105 -19.42 -3.47 4.30
CA SER A 105 -18.77 -3.89 5.56
C SER A 105 -17.99 -5.20 5.44
N LEU A 106 -17.58 -5.58 4.22
CA LEU A 106 -16.84 -6.82 3.97
C LEU A 106 -15.34 -6.54 4.16
N PRO A 107 -14.70 -7.11 5.19
CA PRO A 107 -13.27 -6.94 5.39
C PRO A 107 -12.50 -7.60 4.24
N ASN A 108 -11.37 -7.00 3.85
CA ASN A 108 -10.43 -7.54 2.86
C ASN A 108 -11.02 -7.79 1.46
N ASN A 109 -12.15 -7.16 1.14
CA ASN A 109 -12.77 -7.25 -0.19
C ASN A 109 -11.98 -6.47 -1.26
N THR A 110 -11.07 -5.59 -0.83
CA THR A 110 -10.25 -4.73 -1.67
C THR A 110 -8.79 -4.91 -1.29
N TYR A 111 -7.95 -5.27 -2.25
CA TYR A 111 -6.54 -5.51 -1.99
C TYR A 111 -5.69 -5.25 -3.24
N ALA A 112 -4.41 -4.97 -3.02
CA ALA A 112 -3.43 -4.79 -4.09
C ALA A 112 -2.51 -6.00 -4.19
N LEU A 113 -2.10 -6.35 -5.41
CA LEU A 113 -1.01 -7.28 -5.67
C LEU A 113 0.26 -6.47 -5.95
N VAL A 114 1.28 -6.71 -5.13
CA VAL A 114 2.57 -6.01 -5.20
C VAL A 114 3.68 -7.05 -5.30
N TYR A 115 4.56 -6.88 -6.29
CA TYR A 115 5.79 -7.65 -6.40
C TYR A 115 6.92 -6.92 -5.69
N VAL A 116 7.64 -7.62 -4.83
CA VAL A 116 8.76 -7.09 -4.06
C VAL A 116 10.03 -7.82 -4.44
N LYS A 117 11.11 -7.08 -4.69
CA LYS A 117 12.43 -7.64 -4.95
C LYS A 117 13.52 -6.65 -4.58
N ASP A 118 14.48 -7.09 -3.77
CA ASP A 118 15.67 -6.30 -3.39
C ASP A 118 15.33 -4.90 -2.84
N GLY A 119 14.18 -4.76 -2.16
CA GLY A 119 13.70 -3.49 -1.62
C GLY A 119 12.77 -2.69 -2.55
N GLU A 120 12.77 -2.98 -3.85
CA GLU A 120 11.87 -2.37 -4.81
C GLU A 120 10.49 -3.04 -4.78
N ALA A 121 9.44 -2.22 -4.90
CA ALA A 121 8.07 -2.68 -4.91
C ALA A 121 7.33 -2.16 -6.15
N VAL A 122 6.69 -3.08 -6.88
CA VAL A 122 5.91 -2.78 -8.08
C VAL A 122 4.47 -3.19 -7.86
N LEU A 123 3.56 -2.21 -7.90
CA LEU A 123 2.13 -2.45 -7.89
C LEU A 123 1.69 -3.02 -9.24
N ASP A 124 1.25 -4.27 -9.24
CA ASP A 124 0.79 -4.98 -10.44
C ASP A 124 -0.70 -4.74 -10.69
N ASN A 125 -1.52 -4.91 -9.65
CA ASN A 125 -2.96 -4.90 -9.81
C ASN A 125 -3.69 -4.53 -8.51
N VAL A 126 -4.96 -4.17 -8.67
CA VAL A 126 -5.90 -3.89 -7.58
C VAL A 126 -7.15 -4.70 -7.82
N PHE A 127 -7.65 -5.35 -6.78
CA PHE A 127 -8.79 -6.25 -6.84
C PHE A 127 -9.93 -5.74 -5.98
N ILE A 128 -11.15 -6.01 -6.44
CA ILE A 128 -12.38 -5.89 -5.67
C ILE A 128 -13.10 -7.24 -5.79
N ASN A 129 -13.32 -7.95 -4.68
CA ASN A 129 -13.90 -9.30 -4.67
C ASN A 129 -13.22 -10.24 -5.69
N ASP A 130 -11.88 -10.27 -5.70
CA ASP A 130 -11.05 -11.05 -6.63
C ASP A 130 -11.17 -10.68 -8.12
N VAL A 131 -11.90 -9.60 -8.45
CA VAL A 131 -12.01 -9.06 -9.80
C VAL A 131 -11.00 -7.91 -9.98
N PRO A 132 -10.11 -7.97 -10.98
CA PRO A 132 -9.22 -6.86 -11.29
C PRO A 132 -10.00 -5.58 -11.56
N ILE A 133 -9.60 -4.48 -10.93
CA ILE A 133 -10.34 -3.22 -11.01
C ILE A 133 -10.39 -2.67 -12.45
N ALA A 134 -9.38 -3.01 -13.27
CA ALA A 134 -9.32 -2.65 -14.69
C ALA A 134 -10.38 -3.36 -15.57
N LYS A 135 -11.13 -4.34 -15.03
CA LYS A 135 -12.22 -5.02 -15.73
C LYS A 135 -13.59 -4.37 -15.50
N TYR A 136 -13.71 -3.45 -14.55
CA TYR A 136 -14.96 -2.72 -14.35
C TYR A 136 -15.20 -1.77 -15.52
N VAL A 137 -16.28 -1.99 -16.24
CA VAL A 137 -16.77 -1.14 -17.32
C VAL A 137 -18.10 -0.52 -16.90
N GLU A 138 -18.37 0.72 -17.30
CA GLU A 138 -19.72 1.29 -17.18
C GLU A 138 -20.64 0.48 -18.10
N GLU A 139 -21.79 0.04 -17.57
CA GLU A 139 -22.94 -0.38 -18.39
C GLU A 139 -23.68 0.85 -18.92
#